data_AF-A0AAD0KZK6-F1
#
_entry.id   AF-A0AAD0KZK6-F1
#
_cell.length_a   1.000
_cell.length_b   1.000
_cell.length_c   1.000
_cell.angle_alpha   90.00
_cell.angle_beta   90.00
_cell.angle_gamma   90.00
#
_symmetry.space_group_name_H-M   'P 1'
#
loop_
_entity.id
_entity.type
_entity.pdbx_description
1 polymer ?
#
loop_
_entity_poly.entity_id
_entity_poly.type
_entity_poly.pdbx_seq_one_letter_code
_entity_poly.pdbx_strand_id
1 'polypeptide(L)'
;MLTQSRTLLEEVFIYALEKRGVEANTRGNIRKLYKLVKQNYNMDQSKFEDVRVKEILSGLEKIIVAISEFRNNNGDAHGRGSKRNTIKEHHARLVANSAKSLGEFMISVINNRQ
;
A
#
# COMPACT_ATOMS: atom_id res chain seq x y z
N MET A 1 -14.60 0.28 4.40
CA MET A 1 -13.85 0.72 3.21
C MET A 1 -12.41 1.12 3.54
N LEU A 2 -12.12 2.31 4.08
CA LEU A 2 -10.73 2.78 4.24
C LEU A 2 -9.81 1.87 5.07
N THR A 3 -10.27 1.44 6.25
CA THR A 3 -9.51 0.49 7.08
C THR A 3 -9.29 -0.84 6.37
N GLN A 4 -10.32 -1.35 5.67
CA GLN A 4 -10.22 -2.58 4.89
C GLN A 4 -9.25 -2.45 3.71
N SER A 5 -9.24 -1.30 3.02
CA SER A 5 -8.27 -1.01 1.94
C SER A 5 -6.83 -1.03 2.44
N ARG A 6 -6.60 -0.46 3.63
CA ARG A 6 -5.29 -0.51 4.29
C ARG A 6 -4.91 -1.94 4.66
N THR A 7 -5.81 -2.68 5.31
CA THR A 7 -5.58 -4.08 5.72
C THR A 7 -5.30 -4.98 4.52
N LEU A 8 -6.05 -4.82 3.41
CA LEU A 8 -5.82 -5.56 2.17
C LEU A 8 -4.38 -5.38 1.66
N LEU A 9 -3.89 -4.14 1.59
CA LEU A 9 -2.52 -3.89 1.12
C LEU A 9 -1.48 -4.43 2.08
N GLU A 10 -1.72 -4.33 3.39
CA GLU A 10 -0.85 -4.89 4.43
C GLU A 10 -0.74 -6.42 4.28
N GLU A 11 -1.86 -7.12 4.14
CA GLU A 11 -1.91 -8.57 3.94
C GLU A 11 -1.23 -9.00 2.65
N VAL A 12 -1.48 -8.30 1.53
CA VAL A 12 -0.83 -8.62 0.25
C VAL A 12 0.69 -8.42 0.33
N PHE A 13 1.18 -7.38 1.02
CA PHE A 13 2.62 -7.19 1.19
C PHE A 13 3.24 -8.23 2.13
N ILE A 14 2.55 -8.61 3.20
CA ILE A 14 3.01 -9.69 4.09
C ILE A 14 3.09 -11.00 3.30
N TYR A 15 2.03 -11.34 2.57
CA TYR A 15 1.99 -12.52 1.71
C TYR A 15 3.14 -12.56 0.69
N ALA A 16 3.45 -11.41 0.08
CA ALA A 16 4.57 -11.29 -0.84
C ALA A 16 5.91 -11.64 -0.15
N LEU A 17 6.13 -11.13 1.07
CA LEU A 17 7.35 -11.40 1.84
C LEU A 17 7.44 -12.85 2.30
N GLU A 18 6.33 -13.44 2.75
CA GLU A 18 6.25 -14.86 3.12
C GLU A 18 6.63 -15.77 1.94
N LYS A 19 6.17 -15.46 0.72
CA LYS A 19 6.55 -16.19 -0.50
C LYS A 19 8.03 -16.15 -0.82
N ARG A 20 8.77 -15.17 -0.28
CA ARG A 20 10.22 -15.04 -0.40
C ARG A 20 10.97 -15.48 0.86
N GLY A 21 10.28 -16.03 1.86
CA GLY A 21 10.87 -16.43 3.13
C GLY A 21 11.38 -15.26 3.98
N VAL A 22 10.85 -14.05 3.78
CA VAL A 22 11.26 -12.84 4.48
C VAL A 22 10.28 -12.55 5.62
N GLU A 23 10.80 -12.39 6.84
CA GLU A 23 9.98 -12.06 8.00
C GLU A 23 9.48 -10.60 7.94
N ALA A 24 8.17 -10.42 8.03
CA ALA A 24 7.50 -9.12 7.95
C ALA A 24 7.49 -8.37 9.31
N ASN A 25 8.64 -8.20 9.97
CA ASN A 25 8.73 -7.51 11.27
C ASN A 25 8.70 -5.97 11.12
N THR A 26 7.54 -5.42 10.77
CA THR A 26 7.39 -3.97 10.50
C THR A 26 6.45 -3.25 11.47
N ARG A 27 5.91 -3.95 12.48
CA ARG A 27 4.90 -3.42 13.42
C ARG A 27 3.71 -2.74 12.71
N GLY A 28 3.31 -3.28 11.56
CA GLY A 28 2.23 -2.76 10.72
C GLY A 28 2.54 -1.44 9.99
N ASN A 29 3.82 -1.08 9.85
CA ASN A 29 4.22 0.04 9.02
C ASN A 29 4.22 -0.37 7.54
N ILE A 30 3.14 -0.03 6.84
CA ILE A 30 2.95 -0.35 5.41
C ILE A 30 4.07 0.19 4.52
N ARG A 31 4.63 1.38 4.83
CA ARG A 31 5.75 1.92 4.04
C ARG A 31 6.98 1.02 4.15
N LYS A 32 7.27 0.51 5.36
CA LYS A 32 8.35 -0.46 5.58
C LYS A 32 8.09 -1.79 4.89
N LEU A 33 6.85 -2.31 4.95
CA LEU A 33 6.46 -3.53 4.23
C LEU A 33 6.70 -3.37 2.72
N TYR A 34 6.18 -2.29 2.13
CA TYR A 34 6.34 -2.04 0.70
C TYR A 34 7.80 -1.89 0.28
N LYS A 35 8.63 -1.25 1.12
CA LYS A 35 10.08 -1.17 0.87
C LYS A 35 10.73 -2.56 0.80
N LEU A 36 10.42 -3.45 1.74
CA LEU A 36 10.93 -4.82 1.72
C LEU A 36 10.44 -5.59 0.49
N VAL A 37 9.17 -5.41 0.10
CA VAL A 37 8.62 -6.03 -1.10
C VAL A 37 9.38 -5.57 -2.34
N LYS A 38 9.63 -4.26 -2.50
CA LYS A 38 10.40 -3.74 -3.64
C LYS A 38 11.79 -4.38 -3.74
N GLN A 39 12.47 -4.54 -2.61
CA GLN A 39 13.80 -5.14 -2.54
C GLN A 39 13.78 -6.62 -2.95
N ASN A 40 12.74 -7.37 -2.59
CA ASN A 40 12.66 -8.82 -2.80
C ASN A 40 11.99 -9.24 -4.12
N TYR A 41 11.32 -8.32 -4.81
CA TYR A 41 10.67 -8.56 -6.12
C TYR A 41 11.32 -7.80 -7.27
N ASN A 42 12.55 -7.29 -7.07
CA ASN A 42 13.30 -6.55 -8.08
C ASN A 42 12.53 -5.34 -8.66
N MET A 43 11.69 -4.69 -7.83
CA MET A 43 10.89 -3.53 -8.23
C MET A 43 11.66 -2.21 -8.02
N ASP A 44 12.97 -2.25 -8.19
CA ASP A 44 13.80 -1.06 -8.13
C ASP A 44 13.52 -0.22 -9.38
N GLN A 45 12.89 0.94 -9.17
CA GLN A 45 12.50 1.85 -10.24
C GLN A 45 13.69 2.30 -11.12
N SER A 46 14.92 2.29 -10.58
CA SER A 46 16.12 2.63 -11.36
C SER A 46 16.38 1.65 -12.51
N LYS A 47 15.94 0.38 -12.38
CA LYS A 47 16.18 -0.70 -13.34
C LYS A 47 15.21 -0.73 -14.52
N PHE A 48 14.13 0.04 -14.48
CA PHE A 48 13.20 0.12 -15.61
C PHE A 48 13.77 1.07 -16.67
N GLU A 49 13.69 0.71 -17.95
CA GLU A 49 14.14 1.61 -19.02
C GLU A 49 13.03 2.61 -19.41
N ASP A 50 11.77 2.19 -19.34
CA ASP A 50 10.63 3.04 -19.69
C ASP A 50 10.28 4.01 -18.55
N VAL A 51 10.48 5.31 -18.82
CA VAL A 51 10.17 6.41 -17.89
C VAL A 51 8.70 6.42 -17.48
N ARG A 52 7.77 6.02 -18.36
CA ARG A 52 6.33 5.99 -18.07
C ARG A 52 6.01 4.94 -17.03
N VAL A 53 6.70 3.79 -17.07
CA VAL A 53 6.57 2.74 -16.06
C VAL A 53 7.06 3.24 -14.70
N LYS A 54 8.19 3.96 -14.66
CA LYS A 54 8.69 4.58 -13.42
C LYS A 54 7.69 5.55 -12.82
N GLU A 55 7.11 6.44 -13.64
CA GLU A 55 6.12 7.42 -13.19
C GLU A 55 4.88 6.74 -12.58
N ILE A 56 4.36 5.69 -13.23
CA ILE A 56 3.22 4.92 -12.70
C ILE A 56 3.58 4.29 -11.35
N LEU A 57 4.74 3.63 -11.24
CA LEU A 57 5.16 3.00 -9.98
C LEU A 57 5.37 4.02 -8.86
N SER A 58 5.93 5.20 -9.17
CA SER A 58 6.08 6.32 -8.24
C SER A 58 4.72 6.86 -7.77
N GLY A 59 3.75 7.00 -8.69
CA GLY A 59 2.37 7.35 -8.36
C GLY A 59 1.70 6.34 -7.43
N LEU A 60 1.87 5.04 -7.71
CA LEU A 60 1.35 3.96 -6.88
C LEU A 60 1.93 4.00 -5.45
N GLU A 61 3.22 4.31 -5.31
CA GLU A 61 3.85 4.47 -4.00
C GLU A 61 3.23 5.64 -3.20
N LYS A 62 2.94 6.78 -3.86
CA LYS A 62 2.24 7.91 -3.23
C LYS A 62 0.83 7.50 -2.76
N ILE A 63 0.13 6.68 -3.53
CA ILE A 63 -1.20 6.16 -3.15
C ILE A 63 -1.10 5.23 -1.93
N ILE A 64 -0.16 4.28 -1.91
CA ILE A 64 0.06 3.37 -0.78
C ILE A 64 0.32 4.17 0.51
N VAL A 65 1.16 5.21 0.40
CA VAL A 65 1.46 6.14 1.48
C VAL A 65 0.18 6.81 1.99
N ALA A 66 -0.63 7.41 1.11
CA ALA A 66 -1.87 8.07 1.50
C ALA A 66 -2.85 7.10 2.16
N ILE A 67 -2.96 5.86 1.64
CA ILE A 67 -3.80 4.81 2.22
C ILE A 67 -3.34 4.44 3.63
N SER A 68 -2.03 4.38 3.87
CA SER A 68 -1.45 4.04 5.18
C SER A 68 -1.79 5.07 6.27
N GLU A 69 -1.96 6.34 5.89
CA GLU A 69 -2.19 7.46 6.82
C GLU A 69 -3.65 7.56 7.31
N PHE A 70 -4.62 6.96 6.63
CA PHE A 70 -6.01 6.94 7.07
C PHE A 70 -6.22 6.26 8.45
N ARG A 71 -5.26 5.45 8.94
CA ARG A 71 -5.33 4.85 10.29
C ARG A 71 -4.91 5.82 11.40
N ASN A 72 -3.97 6.73 11.13
CA ASN A 72 -3.35 7.55 12.18
C ASN A 72 -4.28 8.64 12.74
N ASN A 73 -5.35 9.00 12.03
CA ASN A 73 -6.32 9.96 12.54
C ASN A 73 -7.47 9.34 13.36
N ASN A 74 -7.60 8.01 13.39
CA ASN A 74 -8.69 7.32 14.12
C ASN A 74 -8.23 6.64 15.42
N GLY A 75 -6.92 6.37 15.59
CA GLY A 75 -6.36 5.76 16.80
C GLY A 75 -6.08 6.74 17.95
N ASP A 76 -5.81 8.01 17.63
CA ASP A 76 -5.49 9.07 18.61
C ASP A 76 -6.73 9.89 19.01
N ALA A 77 -7.89 9.24 19.02
CA ALA A 77 -9.20 9.85 19.21
C ALA A 77 -9.52 10.25 20.66
N HIS A 78 -8.50 10.52 21.49
CA HIS A 78 -8.67 11.09 22.83
C HIS A 78 -8.49 12.62 22.85
N GLY A 79 -8.19 13.29 21.72
CA GLY A 79 -7.77 14.70 21.76
C GLY A 79 -8.23 15.64 20.64
N ARG A 80 -9.20 15.30 19.78
CA ARG A 80 -9.65 16.25 18.72
C ARG A 80 -11.17 16.43 18.73
N GLY A 81 -11.60 17.53 19.37
CA GLY A 81 -12.98 17.98 19.40
C GLY A 81 -13.59 18.19 18.01
N SER A 82 -14.88 17.83 17.92
CA SER A 82 -15.95 18.23 16.98
C SER A 82 -15.71 18.40 15.46
N LYS A 83 -14.49 18.30 14.93
CA LYS A 83 -14.20 18.36 13.48
C LYS A 83 -13.62 17.04 12.98
N ARG A 84 -14.47 16.01 12.93
CA ARG A 84 -14.23 14.87 12.03
C ARG A 84 -14.44 15.40 10.60
N ASN A 85 -13.36 15.61 9.86
CA ASN A 85 -13.46 15.80 8.41
C ASN A 85 -13.97 14.49 7.82
N THR A 86 -15.28 14.38 7.66
CA THR A 86 -15.94 13.19 7.11
C THR A 86 -15.48 13.02 5.66
N ILE A 87 -14.81 11.92 5.36
CA ILE A 87 -14.40 11.57 4.00
C ILE A 87 -15.68 11.31 3.20
N LYS A 88 -15.89 12.09 2.14
CA LYS A 88 -17.04 11.90 1.23
C LYS A 88 -16.98 10.52 0.57
N GLU A 89 -18.15 9.96 0.26
CA GLU A 89 -18.27 8.59 -0.27
C GLU A 89 -17.41 8.35 -1.51
N HIS A 90 -17.37 9.28 -2.46
CA HIS A 90 -16.56 9.13 -3.68
C HIS A 90 -15.05 9.02 -3.40
N HIS A 91 -14.53 9.72 -2.39
CA HIS A 91 -13.14 9.59 -1.97
C HIS A 91 -12.88 8.23 -1.32
N ALA A 92 -13.81 7.75 -0.49
CA ALA A 92 -13.70 6.42 0.10
C ALA A 92 -13.74 5.30 -0.96
N ARG A 93 -14.57 5.49 -2.00
CA ARG A 93 -14.65 4.57 -3.15
C ARG A 93 -13.38 4.62 -3.99
N LEU A 94 -12.81 5.80 -4.23
CA LEU A 94 -11.51 5.95 -4.91
C LEU A 94 -10.43 5.18 -4.17
N VAL A 95 -10.31 5.36 -2.85
CA VAL A 95 -9.34 4.63 -2.02
C VAL A 95 -9.54 3.11 -2.12
N ALA A 96 -10.78 2.64 -2.04
CA ALA A 96 -11.09 1.21 -2.14
C ALA A 96 -10.68 0.63 -3.50
N ASN A 97 -11.02 1.30 -4.60
CA ASN A 97 -10.67 0.87 -5.94
C ASN A 97 -9.15 0.91 -6.17
N SER A 98 -8.47 1.95 -5.71
CA SER A 98 -7.01 2.04 -5.81
C SER A 98 -6.32 0.92 -5.03
N ALA A 99 -6.78 0.60 -3.82
CA ALA A 99 -6.25 -0.52 -3.05
C ALA A 99 -6.48 -1.87 -3.75
N LYS A 100 -7.64 -2.06 -4.37
CA LYS A 100 -7.94 -3.27 -5.16
C LYS A 100 -6.99 -3.42 -6.33
N SER A 101 -6.86 -2.39 -7.17
CA SER A 101 -5.96 -2.41 -8.34
C SER A 101 -4.50 -2.62 -7.95
N LEU A 102 -4.05 -2.01 -6.84
CA LEU A 102 -2.73 -2.24 -6.26
C LEU A 102 -2.55 -3.69 -5.81
N GLY A 103 -3.53 -4.26 -5.10
CA GLY A 103 -3.51 -5.65 -4.68
C GLY A 103 -3.39 -6.60 -5.88
N GLU A 104 -4.23 -6.42 -6.90
CA GLU A 104 -4.20 -7.24 -8.13
C GLU A 104 -2.85 -7.14 -8.86
N PHE A 105 -2.30 -5.93 -9.00
CA PHE A 105 -0.97 -5.72 -9.57
C PHE A 105 0.10 -6.48 -8.78
N MET A 106 0.07 -6.39 -7.44
CA MET A 106 1.04 -7.07 -6.59
C MET A 106 0.94 -8.59 -6.68
N ILE A 107 -0.28 -9.16 -6.71
CA ILE A 107 -0.48 -10.59 -6.94
C ILE A 107 0.11 -11.01 -8.29
N SER A 108 -0.07 -10.20 -9.34
CA SER A 108 0.56 -10.44 -10.64
C SER A 108 2.09 -10.46 -10.55
N VAL A 109 2.69 -9.49 -9.85
CA VAL A 109 4.15 -9.46 -9.59
C VAL A 109 4.62 -10.70 -8.82
N ILE A 110 3.85 -11.15 -7.82
CA ILE A 110 4.19 -12.33 -7.00
C ILE A 110 4.17 -13.61 -7.84
N ASN A 111 3.18 -13.75 -8.71
CA ASN A 111 2.99 -14.94 -9.54
C ASN A 111 3.88 -14.94 -10.79
N ASN A 112 4.43 -13.79 -11.17
CA ASN A 112 5.36 -13.70 -12.28
C ASN A 112 6.69 -14.36 -11.89
N ARG A 113 6.95 -15.55 -12.45
CA ARG A 113 8.22 -16.27 -12.29
C ARG A 113 9.29 -15.50 -13.05
N GLN A 114 10.08 -14.71 -12.31
CA GLN A 114 11.39 -14.23 -12.79
C GLN A 114 12.36 -15.41 -12.88
#